data_AF-A0A955K8U5-F1
#
_entry.id   AF-A0A955K8U5-F1
#
_cell.length_a   1.000
_cell.length_b   1.000
_cell.length_c   1.000
_cell.angle_alpha   90.00
_cell.angle_beta   90.00
_cell.angle_gamma   90.00
#
_symmetry.space_group_name_H-M   'P 1'
#
loop_
_entity.id
_entity.type
_entity.pdbx_description
1 polymer ?
#
loop_
_entity_poly.entity_id
_entity_poly.type
_entity_poly.pdbx_seq_one_letter_code
_entity_poly.pdbx_strand_id
1 'polypeptide(L)'
;MNKYEHAANSVIIFGGKSEDYQNIHALIDSNKTVTPSIFGRFYLHHSDVGGIVTEKVFGKSFTNSNNKKVLVRDVLLQHLIEDYDMIPTFGNDWSDAFDVTKFPKLLEKGDFYERAFEDKRLKGLTVLDLKEIDNIFHLGQIAKDLSSSFNFTFTLAIFGHALGADLLAQTMKPKFKPGFWTSDVLTGYLNSRFDWGTEKRDLVPTLLDYEQAIIDKRWMHAPYEDGQHPDPKETKKKLDYFKQTSDRTLKSEAESRLSKRIEKVRQGKTRTHTTPLIFPRKEPCNYD
;
A
#
# COMPACT_ATOMS: atom_id res chain seq x y z
N MET A 1 0.45 8.05 -22.62
CA MET A 1 1.04 9.38 -22.35
C MET A 1 2.42 9.20 -21.70
N ASN A 2 3.32 10.17 -21.85
CA ASN A 2 4.65 10.19 -21.21
C ASN A 2 4.70 11.24 -20.09
N LYS A 3 5.71 11.15 -19.21
CA LYS A 3 5.88 12.07 -18.06
C LYS A 3 5.83 13.57 -18.39
N TYR A 4 6.28 13.99 -19.57
CA TYR A 4 6.29 15.40 -19.96
C TYR A 4 4.89 15.89 -20.34
N GLU A 5 4.12 15.05 -21.02
CA GLU A 5 2.72 15.31 -21.36
C GLU A 5 1.85 15.38 -20.09
N HIS A 6 2.01 14.44 -19.16
CA HIS A 6 1.32 14.51 -17.86
C HIS A 6 1.68 15.79 -17.10
N ALA A 7 2.97 16.15 -17.05
CA ALA A 7 3.41 17.37 -16.39
C ALA A 7 2.88 18.65 -17.04
N ALA A 8 2.72 18.68 -18.37
CA ALA A 8 2.07 19.77 -19.08
C ALA A 8 0.59 19.88 -18.69
N ASN A 9 -0.11 18.75 -18.58
CA ASN A 9 -1.49 18.72 -18.10
C ASN A 9 -1.60 19.18 -16.64
N SER A 10 -0.64 18.81 -15.78
CA SER A 10 -0.61 19.27 -14.39
C SER A 10 -0.51 20.80 -14.27
N VAL A 11 0.17 21.47 -15.20
CA VAL A 11 0.19 22.95 -15.24
C VAL A 11 -1.21 23.52 -15.48
N ILE A 12 -2.01 22.88 -16.35
CA ILE A 12 -3.39 23.32 -16.63
C ILE A 12 -4.28 23.08 -15.41
N ILE A 13 -4.09 21.96 -14.71
CA ILE A 13 -4.95 21.56 -13.58
C ILE A 13 -4.57 22.29 -12.29
N PHE A 14 -3.28 22.41 -11.99
CA PHE A 14 -2.74 22.89 -10.71
C PHE A 14 -1.99 24.24 -10.81
N GLY A 15 -1.67 24.72 -12.01
CA GLY A 15 -0.84 25.91 -12.25
C GLY A 15 0.66 25.62 -12.19
N GLY A 16 1.50 26.65 -12.11
CA GLY A 16 2.96 26.49 -12.01
C GLY A 16 3.62 26.22 -13.36
N LYS A 17 4.69 25.43 -13.36
CA LYS A 17 5.45 25.03 -14.55
C LYS A 17 5.64 23.51 -14.56
N SER A 18 5.88 22.93 -15.74
CA SER A 18 5.95 21.48 -15.88
C SER A 18 7.05 20.86 -15.00
N GLU A 19 8.16 21.56 -14.78
CA GLU A 19 9.26 21.11 -13.91
C GLU A 19 8.83 20.84 -12.47
N ASP A 20 7.75 21.51 -12.00
CA ASP A 20 7.19 21.27 -10.66
C ASP A 20 6.63 19.85 -10.50
N TYR A 21 6.28 19.19 -11.61
CA TYR A 21 5.52 17.92 -11.64
C TYR A 21 6.28 16.74 -12.26
N GLN A 22 7.29 17.02 -13.10
CA GLN A 22 7.98 15.99 -13.90
C GLN A 22 8.54 14.84 -13.07
N ASN A 23 9.13 15.12 -11.90
CA ASN A 23 9.72 14.08 -11.06
C ASN A 23 8.66 13.15 -10.45
N ILE A 24 7.46 13.68 -10.16
CA ILE A 24 6.36 12.88 -9.62
C ILE A 24 5.87 11.91 -10.70
N HIS A 25 5.60 12.41 -11.91
CA HIS A 25 5.21 11.54 -13.03
C HIS A 25 6.30 10.57 -13.44
N ALA A 26 7.58 10.97 -13.39
CA ALA A 26 8.70 10.08 -13.65
C ALA A 26 8.76 8.91 -12.64
N LEU A 27 8.44 9.16 -11.37
CA LEU A 27 8.34 8.09 -10.38
C LEU A 27 7.18 7.15 -10.70
N ILE A 28 5.99 7.68 -11.01
CA ILE A 28 4.80 6.86 -11.31
C ILE A 28 5.07 5.97 -12.55
N ASP A 29 5.69 6.54 -13.58
CA ASP A 29 6.11 5.87 -14.81
C ASP A 29 7.38 5.00 -14.68
N SER A 30 7.93 4.83 -13.48
CA SER A 30 9.25 4.20 -13.30
C SER A 30 9.31 2.75 -13.80
N ASN A 31 8.17 2.05 -13.88
CA ASN A 31 8.09 0.72 -14.50
C ASN A 31 8.61 0.71 -15.95
N LYS A 32 8.44 1.82 -16.69
CA LYS A 32 8.88 1.97 -18.08
C LYS A 32 10.41 1.89 -18.25
N THR A 33 11.17 1.97 -17.16
CA THR A 33 12.63 1.75 -17.17
C THR A 33 13.02 0.28 -17.29
N VAL A 34 12.16 -0.61 -16.79
CA VAL A 34 12.35 -2.07 -16.83
C VAL A 34 11.60 -2.67 -18.02
N THR A 35 10.41 -2.16 -18.31
CA THR A 35 9.49 -2.74 -19.29
C THR A 35 8.47 -1.70 -19.75
N PRO A 36 8.29 -1.51 -21.07
CA PRO A 36 7.29 -0.59 -21.60
C PRO A 36 5.86 -1.17 -21.53
N SER A 37 5.67 -2.33 -20.92
CA SER A 37 4.39 -3.03 -20.83
C SER A 37 3.36 -2.27 -20.00
N ILE A 38 2.09 -2.29 -20.45
CA ILE A 38 0.95 -1.78 -19.67
C ILE A 38 0.76 -2.56 -18.37
N PHE A 39 1.20 -3.83 -18.32
CA PHE A 39 1.06 -4.67 -17.14
C PHE A 39 1.93 -4.14 -16.01
N GLY A 40 3.15 -3.66 -16.31
CA GLY A 40 4.07 -3.09 -15.31
C GLY A 40 3.54 -1.87 -14.57
N ARG A 41 2.47 -1.26 -15.06
CA ARG A 41 1.78 -0.17 -14.38
C ARG A 41 1.17 -0.58 -13.04
N PHE A 42 0.95 -1.89 -12.80
CA PHE A 42 0.52 -2.44 -11.50
C PHE A 42 1.37 -1.97 -10.33
N TYR A 43 2.60 -1.58 -10.63
CA TYR A 43 3.60 -1.17 -9.67
C TYR A 43 3.31 0.15 -8.97
N LEU A 44 2.86 1.19 -9.65
CA LEU A 44 2.55 2.48 -9.00
C LEU A 44 1.25 3.11 -9.48
N HIS A 45 0.60 2.54 -10.50
CA HIS A 45 -0.62 3.09 -11.04
C HIS A 45 -1.86 2.60 -10.29
N HIS A 46 -1.95 2.98 -9.01
CA HIS A 46 -3.10 2.76 -8.16
C HIS A 46 -3.02 3.69 -6.94
N SER A 47 -4.20 4.11 -6.46
CA SER A 47 -4.31 5.20 -5.48
C SER A 47 -3.93 4.80 -4.05
N ASP A 48 -4.01 3.53 -3.69
CA ASP A 48 -3.72 3.04 -2.35
C ASP A 48 -2.21 3.03 -2.08
N VAL A 49 -1.49 2.01 -2.56
CA VAL A 49 -0.06 1.85 -2.30
C VAL A 49 0.77 2.85 -3.10
N GLY A 50 0.43 3.15 -4.36
CA GLY A 50 1.13 4.15 -5.17
C GLY A 50 1.03 5.55 -4.55
N GLY A 51 -0.11 5.86 -3.95
CA GLY A 51 -0.31 7.11 -3.19
C GLY A 51 0.59 7.20 -1.96
N ILE A 52 0.73 6.11 -1.21
CA ILE A 52 1.64 6.07 -0.05
C ILE A 52 3.09 6.26 -0.49
N VAL A 53 3.53 5.55 -1.54
CA VAL A 53 4.91 5.63 -2.03
C VAL A 53 5.24 7.04 -2.52
N THR A 54 4.39 7.62 -3.35
CA THR A 54 4.60 8.99 -3.87
C THR A 54 4.64 10.03 -2.74
N GLU A 55 3.73 9.97 -1.76
CA GLU A 55 3.75 10.86 -0.60
C GLU A 55 5.00 10.67 0.29
N LYS A 56 5.55 9.46 0.35
CA LYS A 56 6.77 9.18 1.11
C LYS A 56 8.00 9.78 0.45
N VAL A 57 8.04 9.77 -0.89
CA VAL A 57 9.17 10.32 -1.66
C VAL A 57 9.12 11.85 -1.72
N PHE A 58 7.95 12.43 -2.00
CA PHE A 58 7.81 13.87 -2.26
C PHE A 58 7.17 14.67 -1.12
N GLY A 59 6.76 14.00 -0.05
CA GLY A 59 5.94 14.59 1.02
C GLY A 59 4.45 14.58 0.68
N LYS A 60 3.60 14.99 1.62
CA LYS A 60 2.14 15.03 1.42
C LYS A 60 1.70 16.11 0.41
N SER A 61 2.45 17.20 0.36
CA SER A 61 2.15 18.37 -0.46
C SER A 61 3.40 19.18 -0.69
N PHE A 62 3.42 19.94 -1.77
CA PHE A 62 4.47 20.91 -2.09
C PHE A 62 3.85 22.24 -2.53
N THR A 63 4.66 23.28 -2.57
CA THR A 63 4.28 24.57 -3.16
C THR A 63 4.89 24.65 -4.55
N ASN A 64 4.08 24.81 -5.58
CA ASN A 64 4.56 24.94 -6.95
C ASN A 64 5.11 26.35 -7.24
N SER A 65 5.66 26.55 -8.43
CA SER A 65 6.23 27.84 -8.86
C SER A 65 5.20 28.99 -8.96
N ASN A 66 3.90 28.70 -8.93
CA ASN A 66 2.81 29.69 -8.84
C ASN A 66 2.33 29.92 -7.39
N ASN A 67 3.12 29.53 -6.39
CA ASN A 67 2.79 29.63 -4.96
C ASN A 67 1.49 28.91 -4.55
N LYS A 68 1.07 27.91 -5.31
CA LYS A 68 -0.09 27.09 -4.97
C LYS A 68 0.37 25.84 -4.23
N LYS A 69 -0.31 25.54 -3.12
CA LYS A 69 -0.13 24.28 -2.41
C LYS A 69 -0.83 23.16 -3.19
N VAL A 70 -0.07 22.18 -3.64
CA VAL A 70 -0.55 21.01 -4.39
C VAL A 70 -0.32 19.75 -3.57
N LEU A 71 -1.31 18.87 -3.50
CA LEU A 71 -1.17 17.56 -2.87
C LEU A 71 -0.47 16.61 -3.84
N VAL A 72 0.55 15.89 -3.37
CA VAL A 72 1.25 14.90 -4.21
C VAL A 72 0.28 13.80 -4.66
N ARG A 73 -0.63 13.39 -3.78
CA ARG A 73 -1.70 12.44 -4.09
C ARG A 73 -2.60 12.92 -5.22
N ASP A 74 -2.92 14.22 -5.30
CA ASP A 74 -3.77 14.74 -6.38
C ASP A 74 -3.07 14.63 -7.75
N VAL A 75 -1.74 14.80 -7.79
CA VAL A 75 -0.93 14.61 -9.01
C VAL A 75 -0.93 13.14 -9.45
N LEU A 76 -0.83 12.20 -8.50
CA LEU A 76 -1.02 10.77 -8.80
C LEU A 76 -2.42 10.50 -9.35
N LEU A 77 -3.47 10.97 -8.68
CA LEU A 77 -4.85 10.73 -9.11
C LEU A 77 -5.13 11.29 -10.51
N GLN A 78 -4.60 12.49 -10.82
CA GLN A 78 -4.62 13.03 -12.18
C GLN A 78 -4.01 12.03 -13.16
N HIS A 79 -2.78 11.57 -12.89
CA HIS A 79 -2.07 10.66 -13.77
C HIS A 79 -2.86 9.36 -14.03
N LEU A 80 -3.46 8.79 -12.98
CA LEU A 80 -4.32 7.60 -13.11
C LEU A 80 -5.52 7.84 -14.02
N ILE A 81 -6.22 8.97 -13.85
CA ILE A 81 -7.36 9.33 -14.70
C ILE A 81 -6.92 9.51 -16.16
N GLU A 82 -5.77 10.13 -16.39
CA GLU A 82 -5.25 10.34 -17.74
C GLU A 82 -4.87 9.03 -18.44
N ASP A 83 -4.40 8.04 -17.70
CA ASP A 83 -3.97 6.76 -18.26
C ASP A 83 -5.09 5.70 -18.34
N TYR A 84 -6.12 5.76 -17.49
CA TYR A 84 -7.15 4.72 -17.36
C TYR A 84 -8.61 5.20 -17.43
N ASP A 85 -8.84 6.52 -17.44
CA ASP A 85 -10.17 7.13 -17.21
C ASP A 85 -10.84 6.78 -15.87
N MET A 86 -10.08 6.19 -14.95
CA MET A 86 -10.54 5.78 -13.63
C MET A 86 -9.40 5.90 -12.62
N ILE A 87 -9.72 5.66 -11.34
CA ILE A 87 -8.73 5.61 -10.27
C ILE A 87 -8.67 4.17 -9.77
N PRO A 88 -7.75 3.33 -10.31
CA PRO A 88 -7.59 1.98 -9.83
C PRO A 88 -7.03 1.96 -8.40
N THR A 89 -7.31 0.88 -7.71
CA THR A 89 -6.76 0.46 -6.43
C THR A 89 -6.06 -0.88 -6.63
N PHE A 90 -5.05 -1.16 -5.85
CA PHE A 90 -4.46 -2.49 -5.90
C PHE A 90 -5.46 -3.55 -5.43
N GLY A 91 -6.15 -3.28 -4.32
CA GLY A 91 -6.99 -4.26 -3.64
C GLY A 91 -8.26 -4.70 -4.37
N ASN A 92 -8.82 -3.87 -5.26
CA ASN A 92 -10.02 -4.23 -6.03
C ASN A 92 -9.71 -4.50 -7.51
N ASP A 93 -8.79 -3.75 -8.12
CA ASP A 93 -8.61 -3.76 -9.57
C ASP A 93 -7.43 -4.63 -9.97
N TRP A 94 -6.23 -4.37 -9.44
CA TRP A 94 -5.04 -5.14 -9.80
C TRP A 94 -5.04 -6.55 -9.23
N SER A 95 -5.48 -6.75 -7.98
CA SER A 95 -5.54 -8.08 -7.38
C SER A 95 -6.44 -9.05 -8.14
N ASP A 96 -7.56 -8.56 -8.71
CA ASP A 96 -8.47 -9.37 -9.54
C ASP A 96 -7.86 -9.74 -10.90
N ALA A 97 -6.86 -8.98 -11.34
CA ALA A 97 -6.16 -9.25 -12.58
C ALA A 97 -4.99 -10.24 -12.42
N PHE A 98 -4.53 -10.53 -11.21
CA PHE A 98 -3.45 -11.49 -11.01
C PHE A 98 -3.95 -12.93 -11.06
N ASP A 99 -3.35 -13.72 -11.95
CA ASP A 99 -3.39 -15.18 -11.90
C ASP A 99 -2.45 -15.67 -10.81
N VAL A 100 -2.99 -15.81 -9.60
CA VAL A 100 -2.26 -16.29 -8.41
C VAL A 100 -1.67 -17.69 -8.58
N THR A 101 -2.09 -18.48 -9.58
CA THR A 101 -1.52 -19.80 -9.83
C THR A 101 -0.12 -19.73 -10.43
N LYS A 102 0.23 -18.60 -11.06
CA LYS A 102 1.55 -18.32 -11.63
C LYS A 102 2.53 -17.72 -10.61
N PHE A 103 2.06 -17.44 -9.40
CA PHE A 103 2.88 -16.85 -8.36
C PHE A 103 3.77 -17.89 -7.70
N PRO A 104 4.91 -17.47 -7.12
CA PRO A 104 5.70 -18.36 -6.30
C PRO A 104 4.88 -18.78 -5.07
N LYS A 105 5.01 -20.06 -4.71
CA LYS A 105 4.36 -20.62 -3.53
C LYS A 105 5.07 -20.17 -2.28
N LEU A 106 4.32 -19.95 -1.21
CA LEU A 106 4.90 -19.75 0.11
C LEU A 106 5.41 -21.10 0.62
N LEU A 107 6.68 -21.16 1.01
CA LEU A 107 7.22 -22.34 1.68
C LEU A 107 6.58 -22.52 3.06
N GLU A 108 6.46 -23.78 3.49
CA GLU A 108 6.08 -24.10 4.87
C GLU A 108 7.12 -23.55 5.84
N LYS A 109 6.70 -23.23 7.07
CA LYS A 109 7.57 -22.53 8.03
C LYS A 109 8.88 -23.26 8.30
N GLY A 110 8.85 -24.59 8.38
CA GLY A 110 10.05 -25.42 8.59
C GLY A 110 11.06 -25.21 7.47
N ASP A 111 10.62 -25.47 6.23
CA ASP A 111 11.44 -25.36 5.02
C ASP A 111 11.94 -23.92 4.80
N PHE A 112 11.12 -22.91 5.11
CA PHE A 112 11.52 -21.51 5.08
C PHE A 112 12.70 -21.23 6.02
N TYR A 113 12.62 -21.65 7.29
CA TYR A 113 13.69 -21.38 8.25
C TYR A 113 14.97 -22.13 7.89
N GLU A 114 14.86 -23.39 7.45
CA GLU A 114 16.01 -24.16 6.97
C GLU A 114 16.73 -23.42 5.83
N ARG A 115 15.99 -23.06 4.78
CA ARG A 115 16.53 -22.29 3.65
C ARG A 115 17.09 -20.94 4.06
N ALA A 116 16.42 -20.25 5.00
CA ALA A 116 16.87 -18.95 5.50
C ALA A 116 18.20 -19.04 6.26
N PHE A 117 18.43 -20.11 7.02
CA PHE A 117 19.68 -20.30 7.75
C PHE A 117 20.86 -20.73 6.86
N GLU A 118 20.57 -21.29 5.68
CA GLU A 118 21.59 -21.58 4.67
C GLU A 118 21.97 -20.34 3.82
N ASP A 119 21.09 -19.34 3.75
CA ASP A 119 21.32 -18.13 2.97
C ASP A 119 22.35 -17.19 3.63
N LYS A 120 23.48 -16.99 2.94
CA LYS A 120 24.59 -16.14 3.44
C LYS A 120 24.16 -14.71 3.73
N ARG A 121 23.14 -14.19 3.04
CA ARG A 121 22.62 -12.82 3.22
C ARG A 121 21.85 -12.65 4.52
N LEU A 122 21.34 -13.75 5.08
CA LEU A 122 20.58 -13.78 6.33
C LEU A 122 21.43 -14.20 7.54
N LYS A 123 22.74 -14.36 7.32
CA LYS A 123 23.67 -14.78 8.38
C LYS A 123 23.61 -13.79 9.55
N GLY A 124 23.33 -14.32 10.74
CA GLY A 124 23.24 -13.54 11.98
C GLY A 124 21.82 -13.09 12.35
N LEU A 125 20.82 -13.35 11.50
CA LEU A 125 19.42 -13.18 11.88
C LEU A 125 18.94 -14.37 12.72
N THR A 126 18.14 -14.07 13.74
CA THR A 126 17.48 -15.08 14.56
C THR A 126 16.11 -15.44 13.98
N VAL A 127 15.49 -16.52 14.49
CA VAL A 127 14.08 -16.84 14.19
C VAL A 127 13.15 -15.67 14.52
N LEU A 128 13.43 -14.91 15.59
CA LEU A 128 12.61 -13.76 15.97
C LEU A 128 12.73 -12.63 14.95
N ASP A 129 13.94 -12.37 14.45
CA ASP A 129 14.19 -11.38 13.40
C ASP A 129 13.47 -11.78 12.10
N LEU A 130 13.56 -13.05 11.70
CA LEU A 130 12.84 -13.58 10.52
C LEU A 130 11.32 -13.50 10.68
N LYS A 131 10.79 -13.80 11.88
CA LYS A 131 9.37 -13.62 12.20
C LYS A 131 8.94 -12.16 12.14
N GLU A 132 9.79 -11.24 12.55
CA GLU A 132 9.52 -9.81 12.48
C GLU A 132 9.41 -9.35 11.01
N ILE A 133 10.34 -9.78 10.16
CA ILE A 133 10.28 -9.56 8.71
C ILE A 133 9.02 -10.20 8.11
N ASP A 134 8.73 -11.46 8.45
CA ASP A 134 7.55 -12.19 7.99
C ASP A 134 6.26 -11.47 8.40
N ASN A 135 6.17 -11.00 9.65
CA ASN A 135 5.05 -10.19 10.14
C ASN A 135 4.91 -8.84 9.42
N ILE A 136 5.95 -8.33 8.77
CA ILE A 136 5.92 -7.08 8.00
C ILE A 136 5.46 -7.31 6.57
N PHE A 137 5.76 -8.46 5.99
CA PHE A 137 5.15 -8.87 4.72
C PHE A 137 3.72 -9.39 4.92
N HIS A 138 3.40 -9.91 6.11
CA HIS A 138 2.08 -10.45 6.49
C HIS A 138 1.20 -9.53 7.35
N LEU A 139 1.71 -8.39 7.80
CA LEU A 139 1.07 -7.26 8.50
C LEU A 139 -0.08 -7.51 9.50
N GLY A 140 0.16 -8.34 10.51
CA GLY A 140 -0.75 -8.52 11.65
C GLY A 140 -1.03 -7.28 12.53
N GLN A 141 -0.37 -6.13 12.31
CA GLN A 141 -0.62 -4.89 13.06
C GLN A 141 -1.32 -3.79 12.24
N ILE A 142 -1.03 -3.63 10.95
CA ILE A 142 -1.72 -2.63 10.10
C ILE A 142 -3.18 -3.06 9.80
N ALA A 143 -3.44 -4.37 9.78
CA ALA A 143 -4.77 -4.96 9.62
C ALA A 143 -5.77 -4.59 10.75
N LYS A 144 -5.31 -4.06 11.89
CA LYS A 144 -6.21 -3.63 12.96
C LYS A 144 -6.85 -2.25 12.72
N ASP A 145 -6.23 -1.40 11.90
CA ASP A 145 -6.67 -0.02 11.68
C ASP A 145 -7.34 0.22 10.31
N LEU A 146 -7.15 -0.67 9.33
CA LEU A 146 -7.87 -0.62 8.05
C LEU A 146 -8.91 -1.74 7.96
N SER A 147 -10.17 -1.38 8.24
CA SER A 147 -11.30 -2.29 8.13
C SER A 147 -11.67 -2.56 6.66
N SER A 148 -11.14 -3.61 6.06
CA SER A 148 -11.86 -4.54 5.17
C SER A 148 -10.89 -5.57 4.60
N SER A 149 -11.45 -6.76 4.40
CA SER A 149 -10.82 -8.07 4.22
C SER A 149 -9.93 -8.20 2.99
N PHE A 150 -8.88 -9.02 3.12
CA PHE A 150 -8.12 -9.69 2.04
C PHE A 150 -7.65 -8.78 0.90
N ASN A 151 -6.39 -8.33 0.95
CA ASN A 151 -5.51 -7.89 -0.17
C ASN A 151 -4.53 -6.76 0.23
N PHE A 152 -3.88 -6.86 1.39
CA PHE A 152 -2.78 -5.95 1.76
C PHE A 152 -1.45 -6.68 1.94
N THR A 153 -1.49 -7.88 2.52
CA THR A 153 -0.36 -8.82 2.66
C THR A 153 0.21 -9.26 1.31
N PHE A 154 -0.67 -9.58 0.35
CA PHE A 154 -0.28 -10.01 -0.99
C PHE A 154 0.36 -8.86 -1.79
N THR A 155 -0.23 -7.67 -1.67
CA THR A 155 0.26 -6.41 -2.21
C THR A 155 1.66 -6.11 -1.71
N LEU A 156 1.91 -6.02 -0.41
CA LEU A 156 3.23 -5.67 0.08
C LEU A 156 4.30 -6.74 -0.13
N ALA A 157 3.92 -8.02 -0.27
CA ALA A 157 4.83 -9.04 -0.77
C ALA A 157 5.22 -8.71 -2.21
N ILE A 158 4.28 -8.58 -3.14
CA ILE A 158 4.57 -8.23 -4.55
C ILE A 158 5.36 -6.92 -4.64
N PHE A 159 5.00 -5.91 -3.86
CA PHE A 159 5.70 -4.63 -3.80
C PHE A 159 7.07 -4.73 -3.15
N GLY A 160 7.28 -5.56 -2.14
CA GLY A 160 8.61 -5.78 -1.57
C GLY A 160 9.55 -6.47 -2.53
N HIS A 161 9.02 -7.38 -3.35
CA HIS A 161 9.76 -8.00 -4.42
C HIS A 161 10.00 -7.05 -5.60
N ALA A 162 8.97 -6.28 -6.01
CA ALA A 162 9.02 -5.41 -7.18
C ALA A 162 9.68 -4.05 -6.91
N LEU A 163 9.58 -3.47 -5.70
CA LEU A 163 10.11 -2.14 -5.36
C LEU A 163 11.63 -2.09 -5.26
N GLY A 164 12.27 -3.26 -5.32
CA GLY A 164 13.61 -3.41 -4.80
C GLY A 164 13.58 -3.26 -3.28
N ALA A 165 14.26 -4.18 -2.62
CA ALA A 165 14.36 -4.19 -1.17
C ALA A 165 14.72 -2.83 -0.55
N ASP A 166 15.52 -2.04 -1.27
CA ASP A 166 16.04 -0.75 -0.82
C ASP A 166 14.99 0.36 -0.69
N LEU A 167 13.99 0.44 -1.57
CA LEU A 167 12.97 1.50 -1.46
C LEU A 167 12.01 1.20 -0.30
N LEU A 168 11.65 -0.08 -0.12
CA LEU A 168 10.87 -0.51 1.04
C LEU A 168 11.65 -0.27 2.34
N ALA A 169 12.94 -0.63 2.37
CA ALA A 169 13.83 -0.36 3.49
C ALA A 169 13.93 1.13 3.82
N GLN A 170 14.09 2.00 2.82
CA GLN A 170 14.13 3.45 3.00
C GLN A 170 12.81 4.02 3.52
N THR A 171 11.67 3.46 3.08
CA THR A 171 10.33 3.87 3.53
C THR A 171 10.07 3.46 4.99
N MET A 172 10.66 2.35 5.43
CA MET A 172 10.44 1.73 6.75
C MET A 172 11.53 2.07 7.79
N LYS A 173 12.56 2.82 7.38
CA LYS A 173 13.85 3.05 8.08
C LYS A 173 13.80 3.47 9.56
N PRO A 174 12.80 4.20 10.09
CA PRO A 174 12.85 4.59 11.51
C PRO A 174 12.58 3.45 12.49
N LYS A 175 12.09 2.28 12.03
CA LYS A 175 11.43 1.32 12.93
C LYS A 175 12.31 0.20 13.48
N PHE A 176 13.58 0.07 13.09
CA PHE A 176 14.37 -1.15 13.36
C PHE A 176 15.86 -0.92 13.64
N LYS A 177 16.55 -2.02 13.97
CA LYS A 177 17.99 -2.07 14.26
C LYS A 177 18.82 -1.59 13.05
N PRO A 178 19.94 -0.89 13.24
CA PRO A 178 20.88 -0.55 12.16
C PRO A 178 21.34 -1.80 11.41
N GLY A 179 21.37 -1.74 10.07
CA GLY A 179 21.81 -2.87 9.23
C GLY A 179 20.79 -4.00 9.07
N PHE A 180 19.60 -3.89 9.68
CA PHE A 180 18.55 -4.91 9.59
C PHE A 180 17.79 -4.89 8.25
N TRP A 181 17.65 -3.70 7.66
CA TRP A 181 16.96 -3.50 6.38
C TRP A 181 17.96 -3.14 5.29
N THR A 182 18.78 -4.11 4.90
CA THR A 182 19.63 -4.00 3.71
C THR A 182 18.95 -4.68 2.52
N SER A 183 19.34 -4.27 1.30
CA SER A 183 18.97 -4.96 0.06
C SER A 183 19.22 -6.47 0.17
N ASP A 184 20.38 -6.84 0.73
CA ASP A 184 20.79 -8.24 0.89
C ASP A 184 19.87 -9.02 1.82
N VAL A 185 19.55 -8.48 3.00
CA VAL A 185 18.68 -9.16 3.99
C VAL A 185 17.31 -9.43 3.39
N LEU A 186 16.70 -8.43 2.74
CA LEU A 186 15.38 -8.60 2.19
C LEU A 186 15.42 -9.53 0.95
N THR A 187 16.44 -9.43 0.10
CA THR A 187 16.66 -10.36 -1.00
C THR A 187 16.78 -11.80 -0.51
N GLY A 188 17.58 -12.04 0.53
CA GLY A 188 17.74 -13.35 1.16
C GLY A 188 16.43 -13.86 1.76
N TYR A 189 15.65 -13.00 2.42
CA TYR A 189 14.36 -13.38 3.01
C TYR A 189 13.37 -13.80 1.93
N LEU A 190 13.22 -12.99 0.87
CA LEU A 190 12.28 -13.25 -0.22
C LEU A 190 12.68 -14.53 -0.98
N ASN A 191 13.97 -14.70 -1.27
CA ASN A 191 14.49 -15.94 -1.84
C ASN A 191 14.14 -17.13 -0.94
N SER A 192 14.35 -17.02 0.38
CA SER A 192 14.12 -18.13 1.30
C SER A 192 12.64 -18.44 1.55
N ARG A 193 11.76 -17.45 1.43
CA ARG A 193 10.34 -17.55 1.79
C ARG A 193 9.47 -18.12 0.68
N PHE A 194 9.88 -17.94 -0.57
CA PHE A 194 9.09 -18.23 -1.77
C PHE A 194 9.73 -19.32 -2.63
N ASP A 195 8.92 -20.26 -3.09
CA ASP A 195 9.29 -21.37 -3.98
C ASP A 195 8.67 -21.20 -5.37
N TRP A 196 9.55 -21.27 -6.37
CA TRP A 196 9.21 -21.10 -7.78
C TRP A 196 9.05 -22.44 -8.52
N GLY A 197 9.26 -23.58 -7.86
CA GLY A 197 9.12 -24.90 -8.48
C GLY A 197 10.11 -25.19 -9.60
N THR A 198 11.12 -24.33 -9.78
CA THR A 198 12.22 -24.52 -10.73
C THR A 198 13.52 -24.65 -9.95
N GLU A 199 14.35 -25.65 -10.28
CA GLU A 199 15.60 -25.89 -9.54
C GLU A 199 16.51 -24.65 -9.58
N LYS A 200 16.89 -24.18 -8.38
CA LYS A 200 17.99 -23.25 -8.11
C LYS A 200 17.99 -21.93 -8.90
N ARG A 201 16.85 -21.24 -8.98
CA ARG A 201 16.84 -19.80 -9.30
C ARG A 201 17.12 -19.00 -8.01
N ASP A 202 18.35 -18.50 -7.81
CA ASP A 202 18.66 -17.47 -6.80
C ASP A 202 18.18 -16.11 -7.31
N LEU A 203 16.88 -15.98 -7.60
CA LEU A 203 16.31 -14.72 -8.07
C LEU A 203 15.09 -14.40 -7.24
N VAL A 204 15.18 -13.24 -6.57
CA VAL A 204 14.02 -12.51 -6.07
C VAL A 204 13.11 -12.25 -7.27
N PRO A 205 11.79 -12.53 -7.15
CA PRO A 205 10.79 -12.16 -8.15
C PRO A 205 11.03 -10.74 -8.69
N THR A 206 11.24 -10.63 -10.00
CA THR A 206 11.38 -9.33 -10.66
C THR A 206 10.01 -8.77 -11.04
N LEU A 207 9.95 -7.48 -11.36
CA LEU A 207 8.74 -6.87 -11.92
C LEU A 207 8.20 -7.66 -13.13
N LEU A 208 9.10 -8.17 -13.98
CA LEU A 208 8.75 -8.96 -15.17
C LEU A 208 8.11 -10.31 -14.82
N ASP A 209 8.51 -10.94 -13.71
CA ASP A 209 7.91 -12.20 -13.27
C ASP A 209 6.44 -11.98 -12.85
N TYR A 210 6.15 -10.85 -12.19
CA TYR A 210 4.77 -10.50 -11.83
C TYR A 210 3.92 -10.07 -13.02
N GLU A 211 4.49 -9.37 -14.00
CA GLU A 211 3.77 -8.98 -15.22
C GLU A 211 3.21 -10.17 -15.97
N GLN A 212 3.95 -11.28 -16.04
CA GLN A 212 3.51 -12.51 -16.71
C GLN A 212 2.30 -13.17 -16.03
N ALA A 213 2.07 -12.84 -14.75
CA ALA A 213 0.94 -13.31 -13.99
C ALA A 213 -0.29 -12.40 -14.12
N ILE A 214 -0.19 -11.25 -14.80
CA ILE A 214 -1.33 -10.36 -15.00
C ILE A 214 -2.15 -10.85 -16.20
N ILE A 215 -3.44 -11.07 -15.94
CA ILE A 215 -4.46 -11.33 -16.94
C ILE A 215 -4.87 -9.98 -17.53
N ASP A 216 -4.82 -9.89 -18.85
CA ASP A 216 -5.22 -8.69 -19.56
C ASP A 216 -6.72 -8.37 -19.32
N LYS A 217 -7.00 -7.16 -18.84
CA LYS A 217 -8.34 -6.66 -18.58
C LYS A 217 -8.57 -5.40 -19.40
N ARG A 218 -9.80 -5.25 -19.91
CA ARG A 218 -10.19 -4.11 -20.75
C ARG A 218 -9.87 -2.74 -20.15
N TRP A 219 -10.00 -2.59 -18.83
CA TRP A 219 -9.77 -1.30 -18.15
C TRP A 219 -8.29 -0.89 -18.12
N MET A 220 -7.34 -1.81 -18.37
CA MET A 220 -5.90 -1.53 -18.32
C MET A 220 -5.38 -0.76 -19.54
N HIS A 221 -6.16 -0.78 -20.62
CA HIS A 221 -5.81 -0.14 -21.87
C HIS A 221 -6.19 1.33 -21.82
N ALA A 222 -5.44 2.14 -22.58
CA ALA A 222 -5.76 3.54 -22.71
C ALA A 222 -7.22 3.69 -23.17
N PRO A 223 -8.02 4.55 -22.51
CA PRO A 223 -9.44 4.72 -22.82
C PRO A 223 -9.67 5.52 -24.11
N TYR A 224 -8.60 6.01 -24.75
CA TYR A 224 -8.60 6.91 -25.89
C TYR A 224 -8.09 6.20 -27.14
N GLU A 225 -8.59 6.61 -28.30
CA GLU A 225 -8.08 6.14 -29.60
C GLU A 225 -6.63 6.61 -29.84
N ASP A 226 -5.91 5.95 -30.74
CA ASP A 226 -4.53 6.30 -31.07
C ASP A 226 -4.40 7.78 -31.47
N GLY A 227 -3.56 8.52 -30.74
CA GLY A 227 -3.33 9.95 -30.95
C GLY A 227 -4.32 10.89 -30.25
N GLN A 228 -5.36 10.38 -29.58
CA GLN A 228 -6.19 11.17 -28.68
C GLN A 228 -5.56 11.25 -27.28
N HIS A 229 -5.58 12.44 -26.69
CA HIS A 229 -5.09 12.69 -25.34
C HIS A 229 -6.25 13.16 -24.44
N PRO A 230 -6.25 12.81 -23.14
CA PRO A 230 -7.22 13.30 -22.18
C PRO A 230 -7.23 14.83 -22.13
N ASP A 231 -8.43 15.43 -22.17
CA ASP A 231 -8.58 16.87 -21.92
C ASP A 231 -8.29 17.15 -20.43
N PRO A 232 -7.27 17.96 -20.10
CA PRO A 232 -6.91 18.27 -18.72
C PRO A 232 -8.06 18.89 -17.93
N LYS A 233 -8.98 19.59 -18.59
CA LYS A 233 -10.17 20.16 -17.93
C LYS A 233 -11.17 19.08 -17.52
N GLU A 234 -11.37 18.05 -18.35
CA GLU A 234 -12.21 16.91 -17.99
C GLU A 234 -11.54 16.05 -16.92
N THR A 235 -10.22 15.83 -17.01
CA THR A 235 -9.44 15.18 -15.95
C THR A 235 -9.63 15.90 -14.62
N LYS A 236 -9.54 17.25 -14.61
CA LYS A 236 -9.80 18.05 -13.42
C LYS A 236 -11.21 17.85 -12.86
N LYS A 237 -12.23 17.81 -13.71
CA LYS A 237 -13.62 17.56 -13.28
C LYS A 237 -13.76 16.19 -12.61
N LYS A 238 -13.17 15.14 -13.20
CA LYS A 238 -13.18 13.78 -12.63
C LYS A 238 -12.43 13.72 -11.29
N LEU A 239 -11.28 14.38 -11.20
CA LEU A 239 -10.52 14.51 -9.96
C LEU A 239 -11.34 15.21 -8.87
N ASP A 240 -11.92 16.37 -9.18
CA ASP A 240 -12.73 17.15 -8.22
C ASP A 240 -13.97 16.35 -7.76
N TYR A 241 -14.61 15.61 -8.67
CA TYR A 241 -15.74 14.73 -8.35
C TYR A 241 -15.34 13.58 -7.42
N PHE A 242 -14.23 12.90 -7.71
CA PHE A 242 -13.72 11.81 -6.88
C PHE A 242 -13.42 12.29 -5.45
N LYS A 243 -12.78 13.45 -5.31
CA LYS A 243 -12.46 14.05 -4.01
C LYS A 243 -13.71 14.35 -3.19
N GLN A 244 -14.71 14.99 -3.80
CA GLN A 244 -15.99 15.27 -3.14
C GLN A 244 -16.72 14.01 -2.68
N THR A 245 -16.69 12.95 -3.50
CA THR A 245 -17.37 11.68 -3.19
C THR A 245 -16.65 10.93 -2.07
N SER A 246 -15.31 10.94 -2.08
CA SER A 246 -14.49 10.34 -1.02
C SER A 246 -14.72 11.03 0.32
N ASP A 247 -14.74 12.37 0.34
CA ASP A 247 -15.00 13.14 1.57
C ASP A 247 -16.38 12.86 2.16
N ARG A 248 -17.42 12.77 1.32
CA ARG A 248 -18.78 12.42 1.75
C ARG A 248 -18.85 11.02 2.34
N THR A 249 -18.20 10.05 1.70
CA THR A 249 -18.16 8.65 2.15
C THR A 249 -17.49 8.55 3.51
N LEU A 250 -16.29 9.14 3.66
CA LEU A 250 -15.55 9.18 4.93
C LEU A 250 -16.36 9.82 6.06
N LYS A 251 -17.07 10.91 5.77
CA LYS A 251 -17.95 11.56 6.75
C LYS A 251 -19.09 10.64 7.20
N SER A 252 -19.75 9.98 6.26
CA SER A 252 -20.85 9.05 6.55
C SER A 252 -20.40 7.83 7.38
N GLU A 253 -19.20 7.30 7.09
CA GLU A 253 -18.62 6.19 7.85
C GLU A 253 -18.24 6.61 9.27
N ALA A 254 -17.67 7.80 9.43
CA ALA A 254 -17.33 8.36 10.74
C ALA A 254 -18.59 8.57 11.60
N GLU A 255 -19.66 9.10 11.02
CA GLU A 255 -20.96 9.28 11.67
C GLU A 255 -21.59 7.93 12.08
N SER A 256 -21.50 6.92 11.21
CA SER A 256 -21.97 5.55 11.50
C SER A 256 -21.19 4.91 12.66
N ARG A 257 -19.85 5.02 12.66
CA ARG A 257 -18.98 4.52 13.73
C ARG A 257 -19.27 5.21 15.06
N LEU A 258 -19.49 6.53 15.04
CA LEU A 258 -19.85 7.29 16.24
C LEU A 258 -21.21 6.86 16.79
N SER A 259 -22.21 6.69 15.92
CA SER A 259 -23.55 6.21 16.29
C SER A 259 -23.51 4.84 16.97
N LYS A 260 -22.78 3.88 16.38
CA LYS A 260 -22.56 2.54 16.97
C LYS A 260 -21.87 2.60 18.33
N ARG A 261 -20.90 3.52 18.50
CA ARG A 261 -20.19 3.71 19.78
C ARG A 261 -21.10 4.30 20.85
N ILE A 262 -21.94 5.28 20.49
CA ILE A 262 -22.96 5.86 21.40
C ILE A 262 -23.96 4.80 21.84
N GLU A 263 -24.45 3.97 20.91
CA GLU A 263 -25.40 2.90 21.20
C GLU A 263 -24.80 1.86 22.16
N LYS A 264 -23.56 1.45 21.94
CA LYS A 264 -22.83 0.53 22.83
C LYS A 264 -22.65 1.10 24.25
N VAL A 265 -22.40 2.41 24.37
CA VAL A 265 -22.31 3.10 25.68
C VAL A 265 -23.69 3.14 26.36
N ARG A 266 -24.77 3.39 25.61
CA ARG A 266 -26.15 3.37 26.15
C ARG A 266 -26.54 1.98 26.65
N GLN A 267 -26.21 0.93 25.90
CA GLN A 267 -26.44 -0.47 26.29
C GLN A 267 -25.53 -0.95 27.44
N GLY A 268 -24.35 -0.34 27.61
CA GLY A 268 -23.46 -0.59 28.75
C GLY A 268 -23.90 0.10 30.05
N LYS A 269 -24.60 1.24 29.96
CA LYS A 269 -25.13 1.97 31.13
C LYS A 269 -26.39 1.35 31.74
N THR A 270 -27.10 0.47 31.03
CA THR A 270 -28.27 -0.24 31.57
C THR A 270 -27.93 -1.44 32.45
N ARG A 271 -26.64 -1.80 32.61
CA ARG A 271 -26.18 -2.76 33.62
C ARG A 271 -25.54 -2.05 34.83
N THR A 272 -26.32 -1.28 35.57
CA THR A 272 -25.98 -1.02 36.98
C THR A 272 -26.59 -2.12 37.82
N HIS A 273 -25.77 -3.10 38.23
CA HIS A 273 -26.10 -3.97 39.34
C HIS A 273 -26.27 -3.10 40.59
N THR A 274 -27.51 -2.89 41.03
CA THR A 274 -27.82 -2.51 42.41
C THR A 274 -27.42 -3.66 43.31
N THR A 275 -26.17 -3.65 43.78
CA THR A 275 -25.76 -4.49 44.90
C THR A 275 -26.16 -3.75 46.18
N PRO A 276 -26.98 -4.32 47.07
CA PRO A 276 -27.31 -3.67 48.33
C PRO A 276 -26.02 -3.55 49.17
N LEU A 277 -25.77 -2.37 49.74
CA LEU A 277 -24.74 -2.17 50.75
C LEU A 277 -25.10 -3.00 51.99
N ILE A 278 -24.47 -4.16 52.14
CA ILE A 278 -24.48 -4.93 53.38
C ILE A 278 -23.45 -4.28 54.30
N PHE A 279 -23.92 -3.51 55.29
CA PHE A 279 -23.08 -3.08 56.40
C PHE A 279 -22.72 -4.30 57.25
N PRO A 280 -21.43 -4.57 57.53
CA PRO A 280 -21.05 -5.64 58.44
C PRO A 280 -21.51 -5.28 59.86
N ARG A 281 -22.31 -6.16 60.48
CA ARG A 281 -22.60 -6.11 61.92
C ARG A 281 -21.29 -6.29 62.68
N LYS A 282 -21.00 -5.37 63.60
CA LYS A 282 -19.93 -5.54 64.60
C LYS A 282 -20.27 -6.75 65.47
N GLU A 283 -19.43 -7.78 65.44
CA GLU A 283 -19.36 -8.76 66.52
C GLU A 283 -18.61 -8.14 67.72
N PRO A 284 -19.05 -8.38 68.96
CA PRO A 284 -18.36 -7.88 70.14
C PRO A 284 -17.15 -8.77 70.47
N CYS A 285 -15.94 -8.19 70.46
CA CYS A 285 -14.80 -8.80 71.14
C CYS A 285 -15.02 -8.70 72.65
N ASN A 286 -15.28 -9.83 73.29
CA ASN A 286 -15.07 -9.99 74.73
C ASN A 286 -13.57 -10.26 74.98
N TYR A 287 -13.00 -9.49 75.89
CA TYR A 287 -11.70 -9.76 76.49
C TYR A 287 -11.85 -10.91 77.49
N ASP A 288 -10.98 -11.91 77.38
CA ASP A 288 -10.24 -12.55 78.47
C ASP A 288 -9.01 -13.27 77.89
#